data_AF-A0A173XRU6-F1
#
_entry.id   AF-A0A173XRU6-F1
#
_cell.length_a   1.000
_cell.length_b   1.000
_cell.length_c   1.000
_cell.angle_alpha   90.00
_cell.angle_beta   90.00
_cell.angle_gamma   90.00
#
_symmetry.space_group_name_H-M   'P 1'
#
loop_
_entity.id
_entity.type
_entity.pdbx_description
1 polymer ?
#
loop_
_entity_poly.entity_id
_entity_poly.type
_entity_poly.pdbx_seq_one_letter_code
_entity_poly.pdbx_strand_id
1 'polypeptide(L)'
;MGKYTRGLLAVILAVVLVLPAAAFAMLPEANARSSTGMDGPEATKVVDHDTSNHWKFWAGGYDGSKVTTQNVGRIWTDKTVQAIDDGKSDFLTTLSAMSSTSDTTSLVSKPLDIVMVLDASGSMDDSMGGGDSTKRIVALKNAANHFIDTIAEQNKNVKDASKQHQVAIVKFAGKKSDKVGNDTYRDDGNTYNYSQTMLGLTVCKDGGAKSLKNTVNLIEPAGSTRADYGMDLAKGIAGREDAQKIVVFFTDGSPTSSNGFEAEVAKDAINIAKP
;
A
#
# COMPACT_ATOMS: atom_id res chain seq x y z
N MET A 1 49.94 -14.09 31.82
CA MET A 1 49.78 -12.68 31.39
C MET A 1 49.09 -12.69 30.04
N GLY A 2 47.95 -12.07 29.75
CA GLY A 2 47.07 -11.20 30.50
C GLY A 2 45.78 -11.04 29.68
N LYS A 3 44.65 -10.95 30.38
CA LYS A 3 43.31 -10.62 29.88
C LYS A 3 43.34 -9.34 29.05
N TYR A 4 42.67 -9.29 27.89
CA TYR A 4 42.12 -8.02 27.37
C TYR A 4 40.88 -8.28 26.49
N THR A 5 39.73 -8.23 27.15
CA THR A 5 38.48 -7.67 26.63
C THR A 5 38.71 -6.25 26.09
N ARG A 6 38.22 -5.96 24.88
CA ARG A 6 38.06 -4.62 24.29
C ARG A 6 36.70 -4.64 23.56
N GLY A 7 35.79 -3.70 23.68
CA GLY A 7 35.75 -2.44 24.41
C GLY A 7 34.35 -1.85 24.26
N LEU A 8 33.90 -1.21 25.32
CA LEU A 8 32.71 -0.39 25.48
C LEU A 8 32.75 0.82 24.53
N LEU A 9 31.62 1.25 23.95
CA LEU A 9 31.38 2.67 23.68
C LEU A 9 29.88 2.97 23.65
N ALA A 10 29.42 3.64 24.71
CA ALA A 10 28.18 4.41 24.73
C ALA A 10 28.49 5.83 24.25
N VAL A 11 27.66 6.43 23.39
CA VAL A 11 27.56 7.89 23.25
C VAL A 11 26.11 8.28 22.98
N ILE A 12 25.61 9.14 23.86
CA ILE A 12 24.35 9.86 23.85
C ILE A 12 24.41 10.95 22.78
N LEU A 13 23.34 11.14 21.99
CA LEU A 13 23.13 12.40 21.27
C LEU A 13 21.83 13.05 21.74
N ALA A 14 22.00 14.08 22.58
CA ALA A 14 20.98 15.04 22.93
C ALA A 14 20.75 15.98 21.74
N VAL A 15 19.48 16.20 21.36
CA VAL A 15 19.10 17.35 20.54
C VAL A 15 18.42 18.36 21.46
N VAL A 16 19.19 19.38 21.82
CA VAL A 16 18.72 20.61 22.44
C VAL A 16 18.11 21.46 21.33
N LEU A 17 16.81 21.73 21.39
CA LEU A 17 16.17 22.83 20.69
C LEU A 17 15.90 23.94 21.70
N VAL A 18 16.89 24.82 21.87
CA VAL A 18 16.69 26.19 22.34
C VAL A 18 16.36 27.02 21.12
N LEU A 19 15.28 27.79 21.14
CA LEU A 19 15.11 29.06 20.43
C LEU A 19 13.87 29.79 21.00
N PRO A 20 13.78 31.13 20.91
CA PRO A 20 13.68 32.02 22.06
C PRO A 20 12.28 32.60 22.27
N ALA A 21 12.02 32.98 23.52
CA ALA A 21 10.99 33.91 23.90
C ALA A 21 11.21 35.30 23.28
N ALA A 22 10.10 36.02 23.09
CA ALA A 22 9.98 37.42 22.65
C ALA A 22 10.07 37.67 21.14
N ALA A 23 8.90 37.82 20.50
CA ALA A 23 8.50 39.06 19.82
C ALA A 23 7.31 38.80 18.88
N PHE A 24 6.09 38.83 19.40
CA PHE A 24 4.93 39.34 18.65
C PHE A 24 4.03 40.08 19.62
N ALA A 25 4.37 41.34 19.82
CA ALA A 25 3.45 42.32 20.37
C ALA A 25 2.43 42.72 19.30
N MET A 26 1.24 43.05 19.80
CA MET A 26 0.23 43.94 19.20
C MET A 26 -0.61 43.42 18.03
N LEU A 27 -1.82 42.97 18.36
CA LEU A 27 -3.03 43.43 17.67
C LEU A 27 -4.01 43.99 18.72
N PRO A 28 -4.83 45.01 18.39
CA PRO A 28 -5.58 45.79 19.37
C PRO A 28 -6.74 45.01 19.97
N GLU A 29 -6.99 45.23 21.26
CA GLU A 29 -8.17 44.77 21.99
C GLU A 29 -9.46 45.27 21.33
N ALA A 30 -10.27 44.35 20.82
CA ALA A 30 -11.70 44.61 20.62
C ALA A 30 -12.40 44.39 21.96
N ASN A 31 -12.32 45.39 22.85
CA ASN A 31 -13.08 45.44 24.08
C ASN A 31 -14.58 45.57 23.76
N ALA A 32 -15.33 44.49 23.96
CA ALA A 32 -16.78 44.52 24.00
C ALA A 32 -17.27 44.22 25.43
N ARG A 33 -17.42 45.28 26.25
CA ARG A 33 -18.44 45.40 27.31
C ARG A 33 -18.35 46.79 27.94
N SER A 34 -19.34 47.65 27.71
CA SER A 34 -20.64 47.76 28.41
C SER A 34 -20.53 48.53 29.72
N SER A 35 -20.77 49.84 29.59
CA SER A 35 -20.97 50.84 30.62
C SER A 35 -22.28 50.61 31.37
N THR A 36 -22.23 49.96 32.54
CA THR A 36 -23.18 50.17 33.64
C THR A 36 -22.52 49.72 34.94
N GLY A 37 -22.30 50.66 35.86
CA GLY A 37 -21.74 50.41 37.19
C GLY A 37 -22.70 49.64 38.09
N MET A 38 -22.52 48.34 38.13
CA MET A 38 -22.87 47.47 39.26
C MET A 38 -21.71 46.48 39.41
N ASP A 39 -21.06 46.48 40.58
CA ASP A 39 -20.09 45.45 40.92
C ASP A 39 -20.78 44.10 40.85
N GLY A 40 -20.48 43.34 39.79
CA GLY A 40 -20.87 41.95 39.68
C GLY A 40 -20.21 41.13 40.80
N PRO A 41 -20.79 39.98 41.17
CA PRO A 41 -20.23 39.13 42.22
C PRO A 41 -18.75 38.83 41.94
N GLU A 42 -17.92 38.84 42.98
CA GLU A 42 -16.50 38.45 42.88
C GLU A 42 -16.40 37.14 42.08
N ALA A 43 -15.75 37.20 40.92
CA ALA A 43 -15.57 36.03 40.07
C ALA A 43 -14.58 35.09 40.76
N THR A 44 -15.09 34.13 41.55
CA THR A 44 -14.27 33.03 42.05
C THR A 44 -13.80 32.21 40.85
N LYS A 45 -12.48 32.18 40.60
CA LYS A 45 -11.88 31.35 39.56
C LYS A 45 -12.05 29.87 39.95
N VAL A 46 -13.11 29.22 39.47
CA VAL A 46 -13.31 27.78 39.67
C VAL A 46 -12.66 27.04 38.51
N VAL A 47 -11.74 26.15 38.85
CA VAL A 47 -10.94 25.38 37.89
C VAL A 47 -11.07 23.89 38.23
N ASP A 48 -11.08 23.03 37.22
CA ASP A 48 -11.08 21.59 37.40
C ASP A 48 -9.75 21.10 38.03
N HIS A 49 -9.80 19.96 38.70
CA HIS A 49 -8.59 19.36 39.28
C HIS A 49 -7.58 19.01 38.17
N ASP A 50 -6.29 19.28 38.39
CA ASP A 50 -5.27 19.04 37.38
C ASP A 50 -5.04 17.54 37.13
N THR A 51 -5.47 17.07 35.96
CA THR A 51 -5.28 15.69 35.48
C THR A 51 -4.13 15.55 34.49
N SER A 52 -3.28 16.56 34.31
CA SER A 52 -2.19 16.56 33.32
C SER A 52 -1.22 15.36 33.43
N ASN A 53 -1.09 14.76 34.61
CA ASN A 53 -0.24 13.60 34.87
C ASN A 53 -0.98 12.25 34.93
N HIS A 54 -2.30 12.22 34.75
CA HIS A 54 -3.11 10.99 34.82
C HIS A 54 -2.79 9.99 33.71
N TRP A 55 -2.13 10.45 32.65
CA TRP A 55 -1.64 9.63 31.55
C TRP A 55 -0.79 8.43 32.02
N LYS A 56 -0.10 8.54 33.16
CA LYS A 56 0.73 7.48 33.74
C LYS A 56 -0.09 6.26 34.15
N PHE A 57 -1.33 6.44 34.61
CA PHE A 57 -2.24 5.33 34.92
C PHE A 57 -2.72 4.63 33.64
N TRP A 58 -2.96 5.41 32.57
CA TRP A 58 -3.39 4.88 31.29
C TRP A 58 -2.31 4.12 30.54
N ALA A 59 -1.06 4.60 30.65
CA ALA A 59 0.12 3.91 30.10
C ALA A 59 0.55 2.72 30.97
N GLY A 60 0.28 2.76 32.29
CA GLY A 60 0.79 1.82 33.28
C GLY A 60 -0.08 0.59 33.58
N GLY A 61 -1.28 0.49 33.00
CA GLY A 61 -2.24 -0.59 33.33
C GLY A 61 -2.92 -0.38 34.68
N TYR A 62 -3.73 -1.35 35.12
CA TYR A 62 -4.57 -1.25 36.32
C TYR A 62 -3.80 -0.93 37.62
N ASP A 63 -2.50 -1.21 37.69
CA ASP A 63 -1.65 -0.90 38.86
C ASP A 63 -0.77 0.36 38.71
N GLY A 64 -0.78 1.01 37.52
CA GLY A 64 -0.06 2.25 37.23
C GLY A 64 1.46 2.19 37.39
N SER A 65 2.04 1.00 37.61
CA SER A 65 3.42 0.85 38.09
C SER A 65 4.44 0.60 36.96
N LYS A 66 3.99 0.08 35.81
CA LYS A 66 4.85 -0.23 34.64
C LYS A 66 4.10 -0.07 33.32
N VAL A 67 4.77 0.47 32.30
CA VAL A 67 4.20 0.61 30.94
C VAL A 67 3.70 -0.76 30.43
N THR A 68 2.44 -0.83 30.00
CA THR A 68 1.75 -2.08 29.61
C THR A 68 1.25 -2.06 28.17
N THR A 69 1.12 -3.24 27.55
CA THR A 69 0.52 -3.43 26.22
C THR A 69 -0.99 -3.71 26.27
N GLN A 70 -1.61 -3.72 27.45
CA GLN A 70 -3.05 -4.00 27.60
C GLN A 70 -3.96 -2.98 26.90
N ASN A 71 -3.46 -1.76 26.66
CA ASN A 71 -4.26 -0.62 26.18
C ASN A 71 -3.92 -0.20 24.73
N VAL A 72 -3.29 -1.10 23.97
CA VAL A 72 -2.90 -0.89 22.58
C VAL A 72 -4.13 -0.63 21.69
N GLY A 73 -4.00 0.31 20.74
CA GLY A 73 -5.05 0.72 19.81
C GLY A 73 -6.02 1.75 20.39
N ARG A 74 -5.87 2.11 21.67
CA ARG A 74 -6.70 3.12 22.32
C ARG A 74 -6.06 4.50 22.22
N ILE A 75 -6.90 5.50 21.94
CA ILE A 75 -6.55 6.92 22.03
C ILE A 75 -7.15 7.47 23.31
N TRP A 76 -6.35 8.24 24.04
CA TRP A 76 -6.74 8.94 25.25
C TRP A 76 -6.63 10.43 25.03
N THR A 77 -7.64 11.16 25.48
CA THR A 77 -7.68 12.62 25.41
C THR A 77 -7.99 13.18 26.79
N ASP A 78 -7.22 14.17 27.22
CA ASP A 78 -7.41 14.86 28.49
C ASP A 78 -7.39 16.37 28.26
N LYS A 79 -8.35 17.09 28.86
CA LYS A 79 -8.45 18.55 28.78
C LYS A 79 -8.39 19.11 30.19
N THR A 80 -7.32 19.82 30.51
CA THR A 80 -7.21 20.59 31.75
C THR A 80 -7.29 22.07 31.44
N VAL A 81 -7.94 22.80 32.33
CA VAL A 81 -7.93 24.26 32.34
C VAL A 81 -7.22 24.65 33.62
N GLN A 82 -6.35 25.65 33.58
CA GLN A 82 -5.66 26.21 34.73
C GLN A 82 -5.89 27.71 34.75
N ALA A 83 -6.18 28.27 35.92
CA ALA A 83 -6.22 29.72 36.07
C ALA A 83 -4.77 30.26 36.01
N ILE A 84 -4.57 31.33 35.24
CA ILE A 84 -3.32 32.08 35.28
C ILE A 84 -3.46 33.15 36.35
N ASP A 85 -2.49 33.22 37.26
CA ASP A 85 -2.41 34.27 38.29
C ASP A 85 -1.55 35.44 37.78
N ASP A 86 -2.11 36.17 36.82
CA ASP A 86 -1.55 37.42 36.29
C ASP A 86 -2.46 38.64 36.52
N GLY A 87 -3.51 38.47 37.34
CA GLY A 87 -4.49 39.51 37.63
C GLY A 87 -5.47 39.81 36.49
N LYS A 88 -5.36 39.12 35.35
CA LYS A 88 -6.36 39.12 34.27
C LYS A 88 -7.18 37.82 34.39
N SER A 89 -8.43 37.85 33.94
CA SER A 89 -9.33 36.69 34.02
C SER A 89 -9.01 35.66 32.93
N ASP A 90 -7.74 35.26 32.84
CA ASP A 90 -7.21 34.43 31.77
C ASP A 90 -7.04 32.97 32.24
N PHE A 91 -7.37 32.04 31.34
CA PHE A 91 -7.28 30.60 31.57
C PHE A 91 -6.29 29.97 30.59
N LEU A 92 -5.38 29.17 31.10
CA LEU A 92 -4.54 28.29 30.28
C LEU A 92 -5.28 26.96 30.08
N THR A 93 -5.67 26.67 28.84
CA THR A 93 -6.27 25.36 28.50
C THR A 93 -5.21 24.48 27.86
N THR A 94 -5.00 23.29 28.42
CA THR A 94 -4.13 22.26 27.86
C THR A 94 -4.98 21.09 27.37
N LEU A 95 -4.79 20.68 26.12
CA LEU A 95 -5.37 19.46 25.54
C LEU A 95 -4.23 18.49 25.25
N SER A 96 -4.27 17.31 25.87
CA SER A 96 -3.32 16.24 25.62
C SER A 96 -4.02 15.08 24.92
N ALA A 97 -3.40 14.54 23.87
CA ALA A 97 -3.85 13.33 23.19
C ALA A 97 -2.69 12.33 23.13
N MET A 98 -2.93 11.11 23.58
CA MET A 98 -1.96 10.01 23.49
C MET A 98 -2.58 8.82 22.78
N SER A 99 -1.87 8.29 21.79
CA SER A 99 -2.24 7.07 21.09
C SER A 99 -1.26 5.97 21.42
N SER A 100 -1.76 4.75 21.64
CA SER A 100 -0.93 3.56 21.74
C SER A 100 -1.09 2.73 20.47
N THR A 101 0.01 2.44 19.80
CA THR A 101 0.05 1.52 18.64
C THR A 101 0.90 0.31 19.00
N SER A 102 0.53 -0.89 18.53
CA SER A 102 1.43 -2.04 18.57
C SER A 102 1.92 -2.34 17.18
N ASP A 103 3.23 -2.50 17.05
CA ASP A 103 3.84 -3.18 15.93
C ASP A 103 3.68 -4.70 16.12
N THR A 104 2.46 -5.21 15.91
CA THR A 104 2.27 -6.67 15.84
C THR A 104 2.82 -7.17 14.51
N THR A 105 4.08 -7.62 14.51
CA THR A 105 4.74 -8.30 13.38
C THR A 105 4.30 -9.75 13.18
N SER A 106 3.10 -10.13 13.65
CA SER A 106 2.50 -11.43 13.33
C SER A 106 1.87 -11.41 11.93
N LEU A 107 2.70 -11.14 10.92
CA LEU A 107 2.36 -11.47 9.56
C LEU A 107 2.48 -13.00 9.44
N VAL A 108 1.42 -13.73 9.80
CA VAL A 108 1.15 -14.95 9.01
C VAL A 108 0.72 -14.41 7.66
N SER A 109 1.69 -14.00 6.84
CA SER A 109 1.44 -13.58 5.46
C SER A 109 0.89 -14.81 4.76
N LYS A 110 -0.43 -14.82 4.52
CA LYS A 110 -1.02 -15.85 3.67
C LYS A 110 -0.20 -15.89 2.37
N PRO A 111 0.15 -17.07 1.86
CA PRO A 111 0.78 -17.15 0.55
C PRO A 111 -0.07 -16.41 -0.48
N LEU A 112 0.57 -15.87 -1.51
CA LEU A 112 -0.12 -15.18 -2.59
C LEU A 112 -0.07 -16.05 -3.83
N ASP A 113 -1.19 -16.21 -4.50
CA ASP A 113 -1.27 -16.79 -5.84
C ASP A 113 -1.68 -15.66 -6.78
N ILE A 114 -0.72 -15.20 -7.57
CA ILE A 114 -0.85 -14.02 -8.42
C ILE A 114 -0.98 -14.47 -9.86
N VAL A 115 -2.01 -14.04 -10.56
CA VAL A 115 -2.11 -14.19 -12.02
C VAL A 115 -1.81 -12.84 -12.66
N MET A 116 -0.70 -12.77 -13.40
CA MET A 116 -0.38 -11.63 -14.23
C MET A 116 -1.03 -11.82 -15.60
N VAL A 117 -1.96 -10.94 -15.94
CA VAL A 117 -2.71 -10.96 -17.20
C VAL A 117 -2.16 -9.85 -18.08
N LEU A 118 -1.46 -10.25 -19.15
CA LEU A 118 -0.60 -9.38 -19.94
C LEU A 118 -1.15 -9.21 -21.35
N ASP A 119 -1.36 -7.96 -21.74
CA ASP A 119 -1.81 -7.60 -23.07
C ASP A 119 -0.72 -7.88 -24.12
N ALA A 120 -1.09 -8.66 -25.13
CA ALA A 120 -0.27 -9.01 -26.29
C ALA A 120 -0.93 -8.56 -27.61
N SER A 121 -1.89 -7.63 -27.53
CA SER A 121 -2.56 -7.04 -28.69
C SER A 121 -1.58 -6.26 -29.58
N GLY A 122 -1.98 -6.01 -30.82
CA GLY A 122 -1.16 -5.31 -31.80
C GLY A 122 -0.80 -3.87 -31.39
N SER A 123 -1.69 -3.18 -30.67
CA SER A 123 -1.43 -1.82 -30.17
C SER A 123 -0.24 -1.76 -29.20
N MET A 124 0.14 -2.89 -28.59
CA MET A 124 1.34 -2.96 -27.77
C MET A 124 2.64 -2.76 -28.56
N ASP A 125 2.61 -2.84 -29.90
CA ASP A 125 3.74 -2.48 -30.76
C ASP A 125 3.87 -0.95 -30.98
N ASP A 126 2.84 -0.19 -30.66
CA ASP A 126 2.84 1.26 -30.77
C ASP A 126 3.78 1.89 -29.73
N SER A 127 4.21 3.11 -30.01
CA SER A 127 4.99 3.88 -29.05
C SER A 127 4.13 4.33 -27.85
N MET A 128 4.80 4.62 -26.73
CA MET A 128 4.18 5.20 -25.54
C MET A 128 3.59 6.61 -25.79
N GLY A 129 3.93 7.25 -26.91
CA GLY A 129 3.51 8.60 -27.27
C GLY A 129 4.48 9.69 -26.79
N GLY A 130 4.14 10.96 -27.04
CA GLY A 130 4.87 12.11 -26.48
C GLY A 130 6.32 12.31 -26.99
N GLY A 131 6.68 11.69 -28.12
CA GLY A 131 8.04 11.74 -28.67
C GLY A 131 8.97 10.64 -28.16
N ASP A 132 8.52 9.80 -27.23
CA ASP A 132 9.21 8.57 -26.83
C ASP A 132 8.93 7.46 -27.87
N SER A 133 9.98 6.87 -28.42
CA SER A 133 9.91 5.76 -29.38
C SER A 133 9.85 4.38 -28.70
N THR A 134 9.89 4.32 -27.37
CA THR A 134 9.74 3.09 -26.60
C THR A 134 8.37 2.47 -26.90
N LYS A 135 8.39 1.20 -27.34
CA LYS A 135 7.16 0.44 -27.58
C LYS A 135 6.48 0.09 -26.26
N ARG A 136 5.15 0.11 -26.23
CA ARG A 136 4.35 -0.23 -25.04
C ARG A 136 4.66 -1.63 -24.52
N ILE A 137 4.93 -2.59 -25.41
CA ILE A 137 5.33 -3.96 -25.03
C ILE A 137 6.65 -3.99 -24.25
N VAL A 138 7.59 -3.10 -24.55
CA VAL A 138 8.85 -3.01 -23.81
C VAL A 138 8.60 -2.51 -22.39
N ALA A 139 7.75 -1.49 -22.24
CA ALA A 139 7.34 -0.99 -20.93
C ALA A 139 6.60 -2.06 -20.12
N LEU A 140 5.66 -2.79 -20.73
CA LEU A 140 4.95 -3.90 -20.08
C LEU A 140 5.92 -4.99 -19.62
N LYS A 141 6.84 -5.44 -20.48
CA LYS A 141 7.84 -6.46 -20.12
C LYS A 141 8.71 -6.00 -18.96
N ASN A 142 9.14 -4.74 -18.96
CA ASN A 142 9.95 -4.17 -17.87
C ASN A 142 9.17 -4.11 -16.55
N ALA A 143 7.93 -3.62 -16.58
CA ALA A 143 7.07 -3.56 -15.40
C ALA A 143 6.77 -4.96 -14.84
N ALA A 144 6.44 -5.91 -15.71
CA ALA A 144 6.17 -7.29 -15.33
C ALA A 144 7.42 -7.97 -14.74
N ASN A 145 8.60 -7.80 -15.36
CA ASN A 145 9.85 -8.33 -14.84
C ASN A 145 10.22 -7.73 -13.48
N HIS A 146 10.02 -6.41 -13.31
CA HIS A 146 10.28 -5.76 -12.03
C HIS A 146 9.31 -6.21 -10.92
N PHE A 147 8.05 -6.44 -11.28
CA PHE A 147 7.07 -7.01 -10.37
C PHE A 147 7.48 -8.42 -9.94
N ILE A 148 7.90 -9.28 -10.88
CA ILE A 148 8.44 -10.62 -10.60
C ILE A 148 9.66 -10.54 -9.67
N ASP A 149 10.58 -9.62 -9.92
CA ASP A 149 11.76 -9.43 -9.07
C ASP A 149 11.37 -9.01 -7.64
N THR A 150 10.34 -8.18 -7.48
CA THR A 150 9.81 -7.78 -6.17
C THR A 150 9.25 -8.97 -5.40
N ILE A 151 8.44 -9.81 -6.06
CA ILE A 151 7.89 -11.03 -5.44
C ILE A 151 9.02 -12.02 -5.12
N ALA A 152 10.01 -12.15 -5.99
CA ALA A 152 11.17 -13.01 -5.75
C ALA A 152 12.01 -12.56 -4.56
N GLU A 153 12.18 -11.26 -4.36
CA GLU A 153 12.85 -10.71 -3.19
C GLU A 153 12.07 -11.00 -1.91
N GLN A 154 10.75 -10.83 -1.92
CA GLN A 154 9.90 -11.19 -0.77
C GLN A 154 10.01 -12.68 -0.42
N ASN A 155 10.03 -13.56 -1.43
CA ASN A 155 10.17 -15.01 -1.26
C ASN A 155 11.53 -15.45 -0.69
N LYS A 156 12.58 -14.62 -0.72
CA LYS A 156 13.86 -14.94 -0.05
C LYS A 156 13.70 -15.00 1.46
N ASN A 157 12.81 -14.19 2.02
CA ASN A 157 12.55 -14.10 3.45
C ASN A 157 11.55 -15.15 3.96
N VAL A 158 10.88 -15.86 3.06
CA VAL A 158 9.92 -16.92 3.40
C VAL A 158 10.63 -18.27 3.52
N LYS A 159 10.82 -18.73 4.76
CA LYS A 159 11.51 -19.98 5.08
C LYS A 159 10.71 -21.23 4.69
N ASP A 160 9.40 -21.19 4.90
CA ASP A 160 8.51 -22.29 4.54
C ASP A 160 8.18 -22.23 3.04
N ALA A 161 8.66 -23.22 2.28
CA ALA A 161 8.43 -23.30 0.84
C ALA A 161 6.93 -23.31 0.49
N SER A 162 6.07 -23.88 1.34
CA SER A 162 4.61 -23.92 1.11
C SER A 162 3.96 -22.53 1.21
N LYS A 163 4.62 -21.58 1.88
CA LYS A 163 4.15 -20.21 2.09
C LYS A 163 4.73 -19.21 1.10
N GLN A 164 5.59 -19.66 0.17
CA GLN A 164 6.12 -18.80 -0.89
C GLN A 164 5.02 -18.39 -1.87
N HIS A 165 5.12 -17.16 -2.37
CA HIS A 165 4.24 -16.60 -3.38
C HIS A 165 4.47 -17.28 -4.73
N GLN A 166 3.37 -17.56 -5.42
CA GLN A 166 3.37 -18.15 -6.76
C GLN A 166 2.80 -17.15 -7.76
N VAL A 167 3.33 -17.19 -8.97
CA VAL A 167 2.90 -16.33 -10.07
C VAL A 167 2.54 -17.21 -11.27
N ALA A 168 1.45 -16.90 -11.94
CA ALA A 168 1.08 -17.44 -13.24
C ALA A 168 1.08 -16.30 -14.28
N ILE A 169 1.38 -16.64 -15.53
CA ILE A 169 1.40 -15.70 -16.66
C ILE A 169 0.31 -16.09 -17.65
N VAL A 170 -0.59 -15.16 -17.92
CA VAL A 170 -1.59 -15.24 -18.98
C VAL A 170 -1.27 -14.13 -19.99
N LYS A 171 -1.23 -14.45 -21.28
CA LYS A 171 -1.31 -13.44 -22.34
C LYS A 171 -2.73 -13.37 -22.88
N PHE A 172 -3.19 -12.20 -23.27
CA PHE A 172 -4.45 -12.05 -23.98
C PHE A 172 -4.29 -11.17 -25.22
N ALA A 173 -5.02 -11.53 -26.27
CA ALA A 173 -5.04 -10.79 -27.53
C ALA A 173 -6.26 -11.19 -28.38
N GLY A 174 -6.10 -12.18 -29.28
CA GLY A 174 -7.15 -12.68 -30.17
C GLY A 174 -7.94 -13.86 -29.58
N LYS A 175 -8.23 -14.84 -30.44
CA LYS A 175 -8.99 -16.07 -30.09
C LYS A 175 -8.48 -16.73 -28.81
N LYS A 176 -9.36 -17.37 -28.03
CA LYS A 176 -8.98 -18.09 -26.80
C LYS A 176 -8.41 -19.47 -27.12
N SER A 177 -7.39 -19.90 -26.37
CA SER A 177 -6.86 -21.27 -26.37
C SER A 177 -6.76 -21.77 -24.93
N ASP A 178 -7.27 -22.98 -24.68
CA ASP A 178 -7.19 -23.63 -23.36
C ASP A 178 -5.87 -24.40 -23.16
N LYS A 179 -5.01 -24.46 -24.19
CA LYS A 179 -3.69 -25.08 -24.08
C LYS A 179 -2.75 -24.16 -23.31
N VAL A 180 -1.81 -24.71 -22.56
CA VAL A 180 -0.72 -23.89 -22.01
C VAL A 180 0.34 -23.65 -23.10
N GLY A 181 0.69 -22.40 -23.37
CA GLY A 181 1.64 -22.08 -24.44
C GLY A 181 1.71 -20.61 -24.82
N ASN A 182 2.46 -20.33 -25.90
CA ASN A 182 2.60 -19.01 -26.51
C ASN A 182 2.20 -19.06 -27.99
N ASP A 183 1.08 -19.72 -28.29
CA ASP A 183 0.72 -20.06 -29.67
C ASP A 183 0.17 -18.85 -30.43
N THR A 184 0.19 -18.97 -31.76
CA THR A 184 -0.42 -18.03 -32.70
C THR A 184 -1.34 -18.76 -33.69
N TYR A 185 -2.24 -18.03 -34.33
CA TYR A 185 -3.07 -18.51 -35.44
C TYR A 185 -2.96 -17.58 -36.64
N ARG A 186 -3.30 -18.10 -37.83
CA ARG A 186 -3.42 -17.28 -39.03
C ARG A 186 -4.88 -16.97 -39.35
N ASP A 187 -5.12 -15.73 -39.74
CA ASP A 187 -6.41 -15.24 -40.23
C ASP A 187 -6.15 -14.15 -41.26
N ASP A 188 -6.88 -14.11 -42.37
CA ASP A 188 -6.73 -13.11 -43.44
C ASP A 188 -5.27 -12.82 -43.86
N GLY A 189 -4.43 -13.86 -43.92
CA GLY A 189 -3.02 -13.75 -44.30
C GLY A 189 -2.07 -13.19 -43.22
N ASN A 190 -2.61 -12.79 -42.08
CA ASN A 190 -1.85 -12.27 -40.93
C ASN A 190 -1.69 -13.35 -39.84
N THR A 191 -0.75 -13.13 -38.92
CA THR A 191 -0.55 -13.99 -37.74
C THR A 191 -0.96 -13.23 -36.49
N TYR A 192 -1.76 -13.87 -35.64
CA TYR A 192 -2.34 -13.28 -34.44
C TYR A 192 -2.07 -14.14 -33.22
N ASN A 193 -1.98 -13.53 -32.04
CA ASN A 193 -1.85 -14.25 -30.79
C ASN A 193 -3.17 -14.89 -30.36
N TYR A 194 -3.08 -16.11 -29.85
CA TYR A 194 -4.13 -16.61 -28.96
C TYR A 194 -4.08 -15.88 -27.61
N SER A 195 -5.24 -15.70 -26.99
CA SER A 195 -5.35 -15.50 -25.54
C SER A 195 -5.14 -16.84 -24.85
N GLN A 196 -4.15 -16.93 -23.96
CA GLN A 196 -3.63 -18.21 -23.48
C GLN A 196 -2.91 -18.09 -22.14
N THR A 197 -3.04 -19.10 -21.27
CA THR A 197 -2.13 -19.28 -20.13
C THR A 197 -0.75 -19.67 -20.67
N MET A 198 0.27 -18.83 -20.45
CA MET A 198 1.63 -19.12 -20.90
C MET A 198 2.41 -19.96 -19.89
N LEU A 199 2.18 -19.73 -18.61
CA LEU A 199 2.81 -20.46 -17.52
C LEU A 199 1.86 -20.52 -16.33
N GLY A 200 1.62 -21.72 -15.80
CA GLY A 200 0.81 -21.91 -14.59
C GLY A 200 1.49 -21.36 -13.33
N LEU A 201 0.80 -21.47 -12.19
CA LEU A 201 1.33 -21.03 -10.90
C LEU A 201 2.69 -21.67 -10.62
N THR A 202 3.70 -20.80 -10.52
CA THR A 202 5.10 -21.17 -10.33
C THR A 202 5.64 -20.41 -9.14
N VAL A 203 6.34 -21.10 -8.24
CA VAL A 203 7.04 -20.46 -7.11
C VAL A 203 7.98 -19.40 -7.65
N CYS A 204 7.74 -18.15 -7.27
CA CYS A 204 8.50 -17.01 -7.78
C CYS A 204 9.80 -16.85 -6.99
N LYS A 205 10.73 -17.79 -7.16
CA LYS A 205 12.06 -17.79 -6.54
C LYS A 205 13.05 -18.51 -7.43
N ASP A 206 14.31 -18.06 -7.45
CA ASP A 206 15.42 -18.68 -8.19
C ASP A 206 15.04 -19.06 -9.64
N GLY A 207 15.08 -20.34 -9.99
CA GLY A 207 14.73 -20.84 -11.33
C GLY A 207 13.28 -20.57 -11.75
N GLY A 208 12.35 -20.49 -10.79
CA GLY A 208 10.95 -20.15 -11.06
C GLY A 208 10.81 -18.68 -11.47
N ALA A 209 11.47 -17.77 -10.75
CA ALA A 209 11.53 -16.35 -11.13
C ALA A 209 12.16 -16.16 -12.52
N LYS A 210 13.23 -16.91 -12.83
CA LYS A 210 13.85 -16.90 -14.17
C LYS A 210 12.87 -17.39 -15.25
N SER A 211 12.13 -18.45 -14.98
CA SER A 211 11.15 -19.02 -15.92
C SER A 211 10.02 -18.03 -16.20
N LEU A 212 9.47 -17.40 -15.16
CA LEU A 212 8.44 -16.36 -15.28
C LEU A 212 8.91 -15.20 -16.17
N LYS A 213 10.11 -14.66 -15.92
CA LYS A 213 10.68 -13.57 -16.73
C LYS A 213 10.92 -14.00 -18.18
N ASN A 214 11.44 -15.20 -18.40
CA ASN A 214 11.61 -15.74 -19.75
C ASN A 214 10.27 -15.82 -20.49
N THR A 215 9.22 -16.30 -19.82
CA THR A 215 7.87 -16.36 -20.40
C THR A 215 7.33 -14.98 -20.77
N VAL A 216 7.46 -13.99 -19.88
CA VAL A 216 7.08 -12.60 -20.18
C VAL A 216 7.83 -12.05 -21.39
N ASN A 217 9.12 -12.34 -21.50
CA ASN A 217 9.96 -11.82 -22.57
C ASN A 217 9.65 -12.42 -23.95
N LEU A 218 8.97 -13.58 -24.01
CA LEU A 218 8.51 -14.22 -25.25
C LEU A 218 7.24 -13.60 -25.85
N ILE A 219 6.59 -12.65 -25.16
CA ILE A 219 5.37 -12.02 -25.66
C ILE A 219 5.71 -11.09 -26.83
N GLU A 220 5.06 -11.29 -27.97
CA GLU A 220 5.15 -10.42 -29.14
C GLU A 220 3.78 -9.79 -29.42
N PRO A 221 3.69 -8.49 -29.78
CA PRO A 221 2.41 -7.84 -30.06
C PRO A 221 1.77 -8.36 -31.36
N ALA A 222 0.53 -8.85 -31.28
CA ALA A 222 -0.30 -9.16 -32.45
C ALA A 222 -1.75 -9.47 -32.05
N GLY A 223 -2.72 -8.90 -32.77
CA GLY A 223 -4.14 -9.21 -32.61
C GLY A 223 -4.95 -8.13 -31.87
N SER A 224 -6.18 -8.47 -31.55
CA SER A 224 -7.14 -7.61 -30.84
C SER A 224 -6.85 -7.54 -29.33
N THR A 225 -7.68 -6.83 -28.57
CA THR A 225 -7.56 -6.64 -27.11
C THR A 225 -8.70 -7.39 -26.38
N ARG A 226 -8.70 -8.73 -26.42
CA ARG A 226 -9.70 -9.59 -25.76
C ARG A 226 -9.50 -9.70 -24.25
N ALA A 227 -9.74 -8.58 -23.55
CA ALA A 227 -9.63 -8.50 -22.11
C ALA A 227 -10.56 -9.49 -21.37
N ASP A 228 -11.72 -9.78 -21.98
CA ASP A 228 -12.67 -10.81 -21.54
C ASP A 228 -12.00 -12.19 -21.44
N TYR A 229 -11.30 -12.62 -22.49
CA TYR A 229 -10.59 -13.90 -22.48
C TYR A 229 -9.39 -13.91 -21.53
N GLY A 230 -8.67 -12.80 -21.39
CA GLY A 230 -7.61 -12.67 -20.40
C GLY A 230 -8.12 -12.89 -18.97
N MET A 231 -9.25 -12.26 -18.63
CA MET A 231 -9.89 -12.43 -17.32
C MET A 231 -10.48 -13.84 -17.12
N ASP A 232 -11.08 -14.41 -18.16
CA ASP A 232 -11.65 -15.77 -18.10
C ASP A 232 -10.56 -16.81 -17.82
N LEU A 233 -9.43 -16.73 -18.53
CA LEU A 233 -8.26 -17.58 -18.30
C LEU A 233 -7.70 -17.39 -16.90
N ALA A 234 -7.63 -16.16 -16.40
CA ALA A 234 -7.18 -15.89 -15.04
C ALA A 234 -8.10 -16.52 -13.98
N LYS A 235 -9.42 -16.44 -14.18
CA LYS A 235 -10.42 -17.08 -13.31
C LYS A 235 -10.30 -18.61 -13.34
N GLY A 236 -9.92 -19.18 -14.48
CA GLY A 236 -9.72 -20.62 -14.64
C GLY A 236 -8.48 -21.19 -13.93
N ILE A 237 -7.54 -20.35 -13.49
CA ILE A 237 -6.33 -20.81 -12.79
C ILE A 237 -6.67 -21.17 -11.33
N ALA A 238 -6.59 -22.47 -11.03
CA ALA A 238 -6.79 -22.99 -9.69
C ALA A 238 -5.62 -22.62 -8.76
N GLY A 239 -5.87 -21.67 -7.85
CA GLY A 239 -4.96 -21.35 -6.74
C GLY A 239 -5.18 -22.22 -5.50
N ARG A 240 -4.20 -22.21 -4.60
CA ARG A 240 -4.18 -22.86 -3.28
C ARG A 240 -5.31 -22.34 -2.40
N GLU A 241 -5.90 -23.22 -1.58
CA GLU A 241 -6.97 -22.86 -0.65
C GLU A 241 -6.51 -21.93 0.48
N ASP A 242 -5.26 -22.07 0.92
CA ASP A 242 -4.67 -21.28 1.99
C ASP A 242 -3.99 -19.99 1.50
N ALA A 243 -4.02 -19.73 0.18
CA ALA A 243 -3.45 -18.54 -0.45
C ALA A 243 -4.50 -17.46 -0.76
N GLN A 244 -4.08 -16.20 -0.68
CA GLN A 244 -4.86 -15.10 -1.23
C GLN A 244 -4.61 -15.00 -2.74
N LYS A 245 -5.70 -14.99 -3.51
CA LYS A 245 -5.68 -14.93 -4.97
C LYS A 245 -5.73 -13.48 -5.44
N ILE A 246 -4.80 -13.10 -6.32
CA ILE A 246 -4.70 -11.74 -6.86
C ILE A 246 -4.58 -11.84 -8.38
N VAL A 247 -5.33 -11.01 -9.09
CA VAL A 247 -5.15 -10.82 -10.53
C VAL A 247 -4.57 -9.43 -10.76
N VAL A 248 -3.45 -9.36 -11.46
CA VAL A 248 -2.82 -8.08 -11.87
C VAL A 248 -2.95 -7.98 -13.39
N PHE A 249 -3.72 -7.00 -13.86
CA PHE A 249 -4.07 -6.84 -15.26
C PHE A 249 -3.28 -5.68 -15.89
N PHE A 250 -2.49 -5.97 -16.92
CA PHE A 250 -1.69 -5.00 -17.67
C PHE A 250 -2.25 -4.86 -19.09
N THR A 251 -2.63 -3.65 -19.49
CA THR A 251 -3.17 -3.35 -20.83
C THR A 251 -2.85 -1.92 -21.24
N ASP A 252 -2.76 -1.67 -22.55
CA ASP A 252 -2.62 -0.34 -23.12
C ASP A 252 -3.94 0.28 -23.62
N GLY A 253 -5.06 -0.41 -23.44
CA GLY A 253 -6.37 0.21 -23.54
C GLY A 253 -7.46 -0.65 -24.15
N SER A 254 -8.08 -0.10 -25.19
CA SER A 254 -9.47 -0.30 -25.58
C SER A 254 -9.87 -1.77 -25.83
N PRO A 255 -10.62 -2.42 -24.91
CA PRO A 255 -11.10 -3.79 -25.10
C PRO A 255 -11.87 -3.94 -26.41
N THR A 256 -11.48 -4.93 -27.21
CA THR A 256 -12.01 -5.12 -28.56
C THR A 256 -11.78 -6.54 -29.06
N SER A 257 -12.68 -7.03 -29.90
CA SER A 257 -12.50 -8.24 -30.69
C SER A 257 -11.96 -7.99 -32.09
N SER A 258 -11.90 -6.71 -32.50
CA SER A 258 -11.41 -6.31 -33.81
C SER A 258 -10.66 -4.98 -33.72
N ASN A 259 -11.35 -3.86 -33.94
CA ASN A 259 -10.80 -2.51 -33.91
C ASN A 259 -11.73 -1.58 -33.12
N GLY A 260 -11.14 -0.63 -32.39
CA GLY A 260 -11.91 0.34 -31.62
C GLY A 260 -12.62 -0.26 -30.41
N PHE A 261 -13.16 0.59 -29.55
CA PHE A 261 -13.75 0.16 -28.29
C PHE A 261 -15.03 -0.66 -28.47
N GLU A 262 -15.07 -1.83 -27.83
CA GLU A 262 -16.24 -2.71 -27.76
C GLU A 262 -16.72 -2.82 -26.31
N ALA A 263 -17.87 -2.20 -26.02
CA ALA A 263 -18.43 -2.14 -24.67
C ALA A 263 -18.73 -3.51 -24.06
N GLU A 264 -19.17 -4.48 -24.88
CA GLU A 264 -19.47 -5.83 -24.40
C GLU A 264 -18.20 -6.58 -23.97
N VAL A 265 -17.08 -6.45 -24.68
CA VAL A 265 -15.79 -7.05 -24.27
C VAL A 265 -15.34 -6.50 -22.91
N ALA A 266 -15.46 -5.20 -22.72
CA ALA A 266 -15.14 -4.56 -21.43
C ALA A 266 -16.07 -5.04 -20.30
N LYS A 267 -17.38 -5.11 -20.59
CA LYS A 267 -18.41 -5.54 -19.64
C LYS A 267 -18.25 -7.00 -19.24
N ASP A 268 -17.91 -7.88 -20.17
CA ASP A 268 -17.67 -9.29 -19.90
C ASP A 268 -16.43 -9.48 -19.00
N ALA A 269 -15.34 -8.78 -19.29
CA ALA A 269 -14.16 -8.76 -18.41
C ALA A 269 -14.50 -8.31 -16.98
N ILE A 270 -15.31 -7.26 -16.83
CA ILE A 270 -15.79 -6.77 -15.52
C ILE A 270 -16.67 -7.82 -14.84
N ASN A 271 -17.57 -8.47 -15.57
CA ASN A 271 -18.47 -9.48 -14.99
C ASN A 271 -17.70 -10.72 -14.51
N ILE A 272 -16.61 -11.08 -15.19
CA ILE A 272 -15.73 -12.17 -14.77
C ILE A 272 -14.97 -11.79 -13.47
N ALA A 273 -14.58 -10.52 -13.33
CA ALA A 273 -13.84 -10.01 -12.18
C ALA A 273 -14.69 -9.88 -10.89
N LYS A 274 -16.02 -9.90 -11.01
CA LYS A 274 -16.91 -9.82 -9.85
C LYS A 274 -16.83 -11.12 -9.04
N PRO A 275 -16.75 -11.01 -7.69
CA PRO A 275 -16.75 -12.16 -6.79
C PRO A 275 -18.06 -12.94 -6.83
#